data_AF-A0A0Q4RMR9-F1
#
_entry.id   AF-A0A0Q4RMR9-F1
#
_cell.length_a   1.000
_cell.length_b   1.000
_cell.length_c   1.000
_cell.angle_alpha   90.00
_cell.angle_beta   90.00
_cell.angle_gamma   90.00
#
_symmetry.space_group_name_H-M   'P 1'
#
loop_
_entity.id
_entity.type
_entity.pdbx_description
1 polymer ?
#
loop_
_entity_poly.entity_id
_entity_poly.type
_entity_poly.pdbx_seq_one_letter_code
_entity_poly.pdbx_strand_id
1 'polypeptide(L)'
;MLTKGDKVSVLDEAINGTVVSVKDKEVLIETEDGFMMTFFVNELLKIQDSSNLMNSIKRIDLDEITKEKTEPKPRSFVKEKKDKREIAAPEFDLHIEKLVPNKRGMSNYDILTLQTETAKRHIEFAIRNRIPKIVFIHGVGEGILKAELDFLLGRYDGIDFQDANYQKYGLGATEVYFRQNNK
;
A
#
# COMPACT_ATOMS: atom_id res chain seq x y z
N MET A 1 12.00 -14.30 -11.84
CA MET A 1 12.20 -12.86 -12.09
C MET A 1 10.86 -12.27 -12.52
N LEU A 2 10.47 -11.15 -11.93
CA LEU A 2 9.30 -10.37 -12.35
C LEU A 2 9.70 -9.47 -13.51
N THR A 3 8.89 -9.45 -14.56
CA THR A 3 9.09 -8.60 -15.74
C THR A 3 7.88 -7.70 -15.96
N LYS A 4 8.08 -6.55 -16.62
CA LYS A 4 6.99 -5.66 -17.01
C LYS A 4 5.91 -6.44 -17.77
N GLY A 5 4.66 -6.29 -17.37
CA GLY A 5 3.50 -6.99 -17.93
C GLY A 5 3.10 -8.27 -17.19
N ASP A 6 3.89 -8.72 -16.21
CA ASP A 6 3.51 -9.88 -15.39
C ASP A 6 2.34 -9.55 -14.46
N LYS A 7 1.36 -10.45 -14.38
CA LYS A 7 0.33 -10.40 -13.33
C LYS A 7 0.93 -10.89 -12.01
N VAL A 8 0.72 -10.11 -10.96
CA VAL A 8 1.24 -10.38 -9.61
C VAL A 8 0.16 -10.21 -8.56
N SER A 9 0.24 -10.99 -7.50
CA SER A 9 -0.53 -10.85 -6.26
C SER A 9 0.42 -10.46 -5.14
N VAL A 10 0.02 -9.55 -4.27
CA VAL A 10 0.74 -9.27 -3.02
C VAL A 10 0.54 -10.45 -2.06
N LEU A 11 1.57 -10.82 -1.31
CA LEU A 11 1.59 -12.03 -0.47
C LEU A 11 0.82 -11.85 0.84
N ASP A 12 0.97 -10.69 1.47
CA ASP A 12 0.35 -10.37 2.76
C ASP A 12 -0.98 -9.60 2.62
N GLU A 13 -1.26 -9.03 1.44
CA GLU A 13 -2.44 -8.20 1.16
C GLU A 13 -3.23 -8.76 -0.02
N ALA A 14 -4.55 -8.56 -0.02
CA ALA A 14 -5.45 -9.09 -1.06
C ALA A 14 -5.42 -8.24 -2.35
N ILE A 15 -4.24 -7.82 -2.80
CA ILE A 15 -4.04 -6.89 -3.91
C ILE A 15 -3.49 -7.63 -5.12
N ASN A 16 -4.19 -7.50 -6.26
CA ASN A 16 -3.75 -8.00 -7.55
C ASN A 16 -3.38 -6.82 -8.47
N GLY A 17 -2.37 -7.01 -9.31
CA GLY A 17 -1.96 -5.99 -10.26
C GLY A 17 -1.05 -6.50 -11.37
N THR A 18 -0.69 -5.59 -12.27
CA THR A 18 0.24 -5.82 -13.37
C THR A 18 1.53 -5.04 -13.14
N VAL A 19 2.69 -5.68 -13.31
CA VAL A 19 3.99 -5.03 -13.14
C VAL A 19 4.20 -3.97 -14.24
N VAL A 20 4.38 -2.71 -13.83
CA VAL A 20 4.68 -1.58 -14.73
C VAL A 20 6.18 -1.36 -14.85
N SER A 21 6.91 -1.47 -13.74
CA SER A 21 8.37 -1.28 -13.70
C SER A 21 8.99 -2.06 -12.54
N VAL A 22 10.25 -2.47 -12.71
CA VAL A 22 11.06 -3.11 -11.68
C VAL A 22 12.34 -2.29 -11.53
N LYS A 23 12.62 -1.80 -10.33
CA LYS A 23 13.85 -1.08 -9.96
C LYS A 23 14.50 -1.78 -8.78
N ASP A 24 15.62 -2.46 -9.03
CA ASP A 24 16.38 -3.22 -8.04
C ASP A 24 15.52 -4.22 -7.24
N LYS A 25 15.00 -3.79 -6.09
CA LYS A 25 14.19 -4.59 -5.16
C LYS A 25 12.75 -4.12 -5.06
N GLU A 26 12.41 -2.99 -5.68
CA GLU A 26 11.08 -2.39 -5.68
C GLU A 26 10.40 -2.62 -7.04
N VAL A 27 9.11 -2.91 -6.99
CA VAL A 27 8.29 -3.22 -8.15
C VAL A 27 7.07 -2.32 -8.10
N LEU A 28 6.91 -1.53 -9.15
CA LEU A 28 5.74 -0.70 -9.37
C LEU A 28 4.67 -1.54 -10.07
N ILE A 29 3.54 -1.72 -9.42
CA ILE A 29 2.38 -2.45 -9.94
C ILE A 29 1.22 -1.48 -10.18
N GLU A 30 0.44 -1.75 -11.22
CA GLU A 30 -0.86 -1.14 -11.46
C GLU A 30 -1.94 -2.13 -11.00
N THR A 31 -2.70 -1.75 -9.99
CA THR A 31 -3.83 -2.53 -9.47
C THR A 31 -5.00 -2.55 -10.45
N GLU A 32 -5.93 -3.48 -10.29
CA GLU A 32 -7.13 -3.58 -11.14
C GLU A 32 -8.00 -2.31 -11.11
N ASP A 33 -7.96 -1.57 -10.01
CA ASP A 33 -8.67 -0.29 -9.85
C ASP A 33 -7.93 0.90 -10.52
N GLY A 34 -6.78 0.65 -11.17
CA GLY A 34 -5.97 1.66 -11.89
C GLY A 34 -5.01 2.44 -10.99
N PHE A 35 -4.76 1.98 -9.77
CA PHE A 35 -3.83 2.63 -8.85
C PHE A 35 -2.42 2.07 -8.97
N MET A 36 -1.43 2.96 -8.94
CA MET A 36 -0.01 2.64 -9.00
C MET A 36 0.55 2.48 -7.59
N MET A 37 1.10 1.32 -7.26
CA MET A 37 1.64 0.99 -5.93
C MET A 37 3.02 0.35 -6.04
N THR A 38 3.89 0.63 -5.08
CA THR A 38 5.25 0.08 -5.05
C THR A 38 5.36 -0.95 -3.94
N PHE A 39 5.80 -2.16 -4.28
CA PHE A 39 6.03 -3.26 -3.35
C PHE A 39 7.44 -3.82 -3.51
N PHE A 40 7.94 -4.55 -2.52
CA PHE A 40 9.19 -5.27 -2.69
C PHE A 40 8.99 -6.54 -3.53
N VAL A 41 10.03 -6.95 -4.28
CA VAL A 41 10.01 -8.20 -5.07
C VAL A 41 9.60 -9.41 -4.21
N ASN A 42 9.97 -9.39 -2.93
CA ASN A 42 9.72 -10.45 -1.96
C ASN A 42 8.25 -10.55 -1.53
N GLU A 43 7.48 -9.48 -1.73
CA GLU A 43 6.07 -9.36 -1.35
C GLU A 43 5.15 -9.71 -2.53
N LEU A 44 5.70 -9.96 -3.72
CA LEU A 44 4.94 -10.21 -4.93
C LEU A 44 5.08 -11.67 -5.40
N LEU A 45 3.93 -12.30 -5.63
CA LEU A 45 3.81 -13.61 -6.24
C LEU A 45 3.35 -13.46 -7.69
N LYS A 46 4.12 -14.02 -8.62
CA LYS A 46 3.74 -14.06 -10.04
C LYS A 46 2.57 -15.03 -10.23
N ILE A 47 1.44 -14.52 -10.71
CA ILE A 47 0.28 -15.34 -11.10
C ILE A 47 0.59 -15.90 -12.49
N GLN A 48 1.07 -17.14 -12.56
CA GLN A 48 1.22 -17.85 -13.83
C GLN A 48 -0.05 -18.64 -14.11
N ASP A 49 -0.58 -18.51 -15.32
CA ASP A 49 -1.62 -19.40 -15.83
C ASP A 49 -1.21 -20.85 -15.61
N SER A 50 -2.18 -21.63 -15.14
CA SER A 50 -2.08 -22.97 -14.57
C SER A 50 -1.74 -24.07 -15.59
N SER A 51 -0.71 -23.87 -16.41
CA SER A 51 -0.21 -24.87 -17.36
C SER A 51 1.23 -25.32 -17.07
N ASN A 52 2.02 -24.54 -16.32
CA ASN A 52 3.43 -24.87 -16.04
C ASN A 52 3.77 -25.23 -14.58
N LEU A 53 2.86 -25.03 -13.63
CA LEU A 53 3.13 -25.30 -12.19
C LEU A 53 3.34 -26.80 -11.88
N MET A 54 2.80 -27.71 -12.68
CA MET A 54 2.96 -29.17 -12.49
C MET A 54 4.38 -29.68 -12.81
N ASN A 55 5.21 -28.93 -13.55
CA ASN A 55 6.55 -29.37 -13.94
C ASN A 55 7.66 -28.92 -12.99
N SER A 56 7.45 -27.87 -12.19
CA SER A 56 8.46 -27.37 -11.24
C SER A 56 8.38 -28.01 -9.85
N ILE A 57 7.27 -28.66 -9.49
CA ILE A 57 7.11 -29.34 -8.19
C ILE A 57 7.78 -30.73 -8.18
N LYS A 58 8.08 -31.32 -9.35
CA LYS A 58 8.77 -32.62 -9.46
C LYS A 58 10.29 -32.59 -9.23
N ARG A 59 10.90 -31.44 -8.92
CA ARG A 59 12.38 -31.29 -8.86
C ARG A 59 12.96 -30.78 -7.54
N ILE A 60 12.15 -30.53 -6.50
CA ILE A 60 12.64 -29.93 -5.25
C ILE A 60 12.29 -30.80 -4.02
N ASP A 61 12.05 -32.09 -4.23
CA ASP A 61 11.96 -33.02 -3.09
C ASP A 61 13.07 -34.06 -3.21
N LEU A 62 13.77 -34.25 -2.09
CA LEU A 62 14.88 -35.17 -1.84
C LEU A 62 16.27 -34.68 -2.29
N ASP A 63 16.91 -33.86 -1.46
CA ASP A 63 18.31 -34.07 -0.99
C ASP A 63 18.82 -32.84 -0.22
N GLU A 64 18.50 -32.73 1.07
CA GLU A 64 19.42 -32.23 2.12
C GLU A 64 18.73 -32.24 3.50
N ILE A 65 18.49 -33.45 4.01
CA ILE A 65 18.35 -33.68 5.44
C ILE A 65 19.56 -34.51 5.84
N THR A 66 20.60 -33.90 6.41
CA THR A 66 21.39 -34.48 7.51
C THR A 66 22.53 -33.59 7.99
N LYS A 67 22.72 -33.62 9.32
CA LYS A 67 23.88 -33.22 10.15
C LYS A 67 24.01 -31.74 10.52
N GLU A 68 24.36 -31.35 11.73
CA GLU A 68 24.32 -31.88 13.11
C GLU A 68 24.88 -30.73 13.98
N LYS A 69 24.38 -30.57 15.22
CA LYS A 69 25.05 -30.02 16.43
C LYS A 69 25.98 -28.79 16.27
N THR A 70 25.76 -27.68 17.00
CA THR A 70 26.34 -27.52 18.36
C THR A 70 25.87 -26.23 19.07
N GLU A 71 25.48 -26.41 20.34
CA GLU A 71 25.57 -25.58 21.56
C GLU A 71 24.96 -24.15 21.71
N PRO A 72 24.25 -23.88 22.84
CA PRO A 72 23.61 -22.60 23.14
C PRO A 72 24.53 -21.65 23.94
N LYS A 73 24.52 -20.36 23.60
CA LYS A 73 25.17 -19.28 24.36
C LYS A 73 24.22 -18.07 24.50
N PRO A 74 24.43 -17.24 25.55
CA PRO A 74 23.42 -16.95 26.55
C PRO A 74 22.44 -15.83 26.17
N ARG A 75 21.28 -15.86 26.85
CA ARG A 75 20.21 -14.85 26.85
C ARG A 75 20.80 -13.43 26.94
N SER A 76 20.98 -12.78 25.79
CA SER A 76 20.99 -11.32 25.75
C SER A 76 19.55 -10.87 25.74
N PHE A 77 19.22 -9.90 26.58
CA PHE A 77 17.93 -9.23 26.59
C PHE A 77 17.61 -8.82 25.15
N VAL A 78 16.66 -9.52 24.53
CA VAL A 78 16.05 -9.08 23.28
C VAL A 78 15.25 -7.85 23.67
N LYS A 79 15.91 -6.69 23.62
CA LYS A 79 15.26 -5.41 23.41
C LYS A 79 14.29 -5.67 22.28
N GLU A 80 12.99 -5.68 22.58
CA GLU A 80 11.93 -5.95 21.62
C GLU A 80 12.32 -5.25 20.31
N LYS A 81 12.61 -6.06 19.29
CA LYS A 81 12.89 -5.51 17.97
C LYS A 81 11.59 -4.82 17.60
N LYS A 82 11.55 -3.48 17.74
CA LYS A 82 10.55 -2.63 17.11
C LYS A 82 10.33 -3.21 15.73
N ASP A 83 9.09 -3.62 15.46
CA ASP A 83 8.65 -4.20 14.21
C ASP A 83 9.18 -3.35 13.05
N LYS A 84 10.32 -3.75 12.50
CA LYS A 84 10.96 -3.14 11.32
C LYS A 84 10.30 -3.64 10.04
N ARG A 85 8.98 -3.80 10.10
CA ARG A 85 8.09 -4.03 8.98
C ARG A 85 6.97 -3.00 9.03
N GLU A 86 7.31 -1.74 9.30
CA GLU A 86 6.44 -0.65 8.85
C GLU A 86 6.49 -0.69 7.33
N ILE A 87 5.58 -1.47 6.74
CA ILE A 87 5.23 -1.38 5.33
C ILE A 87 5.00 0.10 5.07
N ALA A 88 5.67 0.64 4.05
CA ALA A 88 5.47 2.03 3.67
C ALA A 88 3.98 2.19 3.35
N ALA A 89 3.26 2.91 4.20
CA ALA A 89 1.83 3.10 4.01
C ALA A 89 1.60 3.76 2.65
N PRO A 90 0.66 3.26 1.83
CA PRO A 90 0.36 3.85 0.54
C PRO A 90 0.05 5.35 0.67
N GLU A 91 0.76 6.15 -0.11
CA GLU A 91 0.61 7.60 -0.18
C GLU A 91 -0.26 7.97 -1.38
N PHE A 92 -1.34 8.69 -1.14
CA PHE A 92 -2.27 9.15 -2.16
C PHE A 92 -2.25 10.67 -2.25
N ASP A 93 -1.72 11.18 -3.38
CA ASP A 93 -1.67 12.60 -3.66
C ASP A 93 -3.00 13.09 -4.23
N LEU A 94 -3.68 13.94 -3.47
CA LEU A 94 -4.98 14.51 -3.81
C LEU A 94 -4.84 15.87 -4.50
N HIS A 95 -3.63 16.38 -4.79
CA HIS A 95 -3.49 17.62 -5.55
C HIS A 95 -4.14 17.50 -6.93
N ILE A 96 -4.89 18.52 -7.34
CA ILE A 96 -5.64 18.51 -8.59
C ILE A 96 -4.74 18.26 -9.82
N GLU A 97 -3.49 18.69 -9.78
CA GLU A 97 -2.49 18.46 -10.82
C GLU A 97 -2.16 16.97 -11.04
N LYS A 98 -2.43 16.12 -10.05
CA LYS A 98 -2.29 14.66 -10.16
C LYS A 98 -3.56 13.98 -10.64
N LEU A 99 -4.72 14.58 -10.37
CA LEU A 99 -6.01 14.00 -10.69
C LEU A 99 -6.46 14.30 -12.12
N VAL A 100 -6.14 15.49 -12.63
CA VAL A 100 -6.49 15.88 -14.00
C VAL A 100 -5.32 16.50 -14.74
N PRO A 101 -5.16 16.22 -16.06
CA PRO A 101 -4.10 16.81 -16.87
C PRO A 101 -4.29 18.31 -17.10
N ASN A 102 -5.53 18.82 -17.04
CA ASN A 102 -5.84 20.23 -17.20
C ASN A 102 -7.02 20.64 -16.31
N LYS A 103 -6.77 21.60 -15.41
CA LYS A 103 -7.78 22.17 -14.50
C LYS A 103 -8.50 23.40 -15.04
N ARG A 104 -8.16 23.89 -16.25
CA ARG A 104 -8.76 25.12 -16.80
C ARG A 104 -10.27 24.91 -17.03
N GLY A 105 -11.06 25.79 -16.43
CA GLY A 105 -12.52 25.78 -16.54
C GLY A 105 -13.25 25.06 -15.41
N MET A 106 -12.53 24.41 -14.48
CA MET A 106 -13.13 23.86 -13.27
C MET A 106 -13.31 24.95 -12.22
N SER A 107 -14.46 24.95 -11.56
CA SER A 107 -14.65 25.79 -10.37
C SER A 107 -13.91 25.18 -9.17
N ASN A 108 -13.67 25.98 -8.13
CA ASN A 108 -13.09 25.47 -6.88
C ASN A 108 -13.96 24.37 -6.25
N TYR A 109 -15.28 24.45 -6.43
CA TYR A 109 -16.22 23.42 -5.98
C TYR A 109 -16.03 22.11 -6.74
N ASP A 110 -15.87 22.16 -8.06
CA ASP A 110 -15.64 20.96 -8.87
C ASP A 110 -14.32 20.29 -8.53
N ILE A 111 -13.28 21.10 -8.29
CA ILE A 111 -11.96 20.62 -7.85
C ILE A 111 -12.08 19.91 -6.51
N LEU A 112 -12.70 20.57 -5.51
CA LEU A 112 -12.88 19.99 -4.18
C LEU A 112 -13.68 18.70 -4.24
N THR A 113 -14.78 18.68 -5.00
CA THR A 113 -15.62 17.50 -5.18
C THR A 113 -14.82 16.33 -5.75
N LEU A 114 -14.05 16.56 -6.81
CA LEU A 114 -13.20 15.52 -7.41
C LEU A 114 -12.15 14.98 -6.43
N GLN A 115 -11.53 15.87 -5.65
CA GLN A 115 -10.54 15.48 -4.65
C GLN A 115 -11.17 14.60 -3.56
N THR A 116 -12.33 15.01 -3.03
CA THR A 116 -13.06 14.25 -2.00
C THR A 116 -13.59 12.92 -2.53
N GLU A 117 -14.11 12.87 -3.75
CA GLU A 117 -14.52 11.62 -4.40
C GLU A 117 -13.33 10.67 -4.60
N THR A 118 -12.18 11.20 -4.99
CA THR A 118 -10.95 10.42 -5.13
C THR A 118 -10.49 9.86 -3.78
N ALA A 119 -10.51 10.67 -2.73
CA ALA A 119 -10.20 10.22 -1.37
C ALA A 119 -11.14 9.09 -0.93
N LYS A 120 -12.45 9.22 -1.22
CA LYS A 120 -13.44 8.17 -0.95
C LYS A 120 -13.09 6.85 -1.64
N ARG A 121 -12.72 6.88 -2.92
CA ARG A 121 -12.30 5.69 -3.66
C ARG A 121 -11.07 5.03 -3.04
N HIS A 122 -10.12 5.82 -2.55
CA HIS A 122 -8.94 5.31 -1.86
C HIS A 122 -9.26 4.70 -0.49
N ILE A 123 -10.17 5.29 0.27
CA ILE A 123 -10.68 4.72 1.52
C ILE A 123 -11.32 3.35 1.25
N GLU A 124 -12.22 3.28 0.27
CA GLU A 124 -12.90 2.03 -0.11
C GLU A 124 -11.90 0.97 -0.61
N PHE A 125 -10.91 1.39 -1.40
CA PHE A 125 -9.81 0.53 -1.83
C PHE A 125 -9.02 -0.02 -0.63
N ALA A 126 -8.66 0.81 0.33
CA ALA A 126 -7.93 0.39 1.52
C ALA A 126 -8.74 -0.59 2.38
N ILE A 127 -10.04 -0.33 2.58
CA ILE A 127 -10.94 -1.23 3.32
C ILE A 127 -11.06 -2.58 2.60
N ARG A 128 -11.29 -2.58 1.28
CA ARG A 128 -11.47 -3.79 0.46
C ARG A 128 -10.23 -4.68 0.50
N ASN A 129 -9.06 -4.07 0.37
CA ASN A 129 -7.78 -4.78 0.31
C ASN A 129 -7.18 -5.04 1.70
N ARG A 130 -7.85 -4.64 2.78
CA ARG A 130 -7.39 -4.76 4.16
C ARG A 130 -6.02 -4.11 4.36
N ILE A 131 -5.86 -2.90 3.82
CA ILE A 131 -4.66 -2.09 4.03
C ILE A 131 -4.76 -1.46 5.42
N PRO A 132 -3.79 -1.67 6.32
CA PRO A 132 -3.88 -1.22 7.71
C PRO A 132 -3.77 0.31 7.86
N LYS A 133 -3.02 0.97 6.97
CA LYS A 133 -2.71 2.41 7.05
C LYS A 133 -2.52 3.00 5.65
N ILE A 134 -3.05 4.20 5.42
CA ILE A 134 -2.79 5.00 4.22
C ILE A 134 -2.48 6.46 4.60
N VAL A 135 -1.88 7.22 3.68
CA VAL A 135 -1.56 8.64 3.86
C VAL A 135 -2.20 9.44 2.73
N PHE A 136 -3.02 10.43 3.05
CA PHE A 136 -3.50 11.41 2.08
C PHE A 136 -2.61 12.65 2.09
N ILE A 137 -2.13 13.06 0.92
CA ILE A 137 -1.36 14.29 0.73
C ILE A 137 -2.31 15.30 0.05
N HIS A 138 -2.75 16.31 0.80
CA HIS A 138 -3.74 17.29 0.33
C HIS A 138 -3.20 18.73 0.26
N GLY A 139 -2.00 18.95 0.80
CA GLY A 139 -1.33 20.26 0.82
C GLY A 139 -1.78 21.14 1.98
N VAL A 140 -1.16 22.32 2.12
CA VAL A 140 -1.42 23.20 3.28
C VAL A 140 -2.66 24.09 3.05
N GLY A 141 -2.77 24.65 1.83
CA GLY A 141 -3.95 25.38 1.33
C GLY A 141 -4.65 26.32 2.31
N GLU A 142 -5.97 26.48 2.10
CA GLU A 142 -6.88 27.18 3.02
C GLU A 142 -7.49 26.22 4.07
N GLY A 143 -7.10 24.94 4.05
CA GLY A 143 -7.64 23.91 4.95
C GLY A 143 -9.03 23.36 4.56
N ILE A 144 -9.61 23.80 3.44
CA ILE A 144 -10.94 23.35 2.99
C ILE A 144 -10.97 21.84 2.70
N LEU A 145 -9.97 21.33 1.94
CA LEU A 145 -9.89 19.89 1.63
C LEU A 145 -9.62 19.05 2.90
N LYS A 146 -8.84 19.56 3.85
CA LYS A 146 -8.64 18.92 5.15
C LYS A 146 -9.96 18.78 5.90
N ALA A 147 -10.73 19.86 6.02
CA ALA A 147 -12.02 19.85 6.71
C ALA A 147 -13.00 18.86 6.07
N GLU A 148 -13.02 18.79 4.74
CA GLU A 148 -13.86 17.83 4.02
C GLU A 148 -13.39 16.38 4.22
N LEU A 149 -12.07 16.13 4.25
CA LEU A 149 -11.50 14.82 4.57
C LEU A 149 -11.85 14.39 6.00
N ASP A 150 -11.71 15.27 6.99
CA ASP A 150 -12.05 14.99 8.38
C ASP A 150 -13.54 14.62 8.51
N PHE A 151 -14.41 15.34 7.80
CA PHE A 151 -15.84 15.06 7.74
C PHE A 151 -16.19 13.77 6.99
N LEU A 152 -15.44 13.44 5.93
CA LEU A 152 -15.59 12.19 5.20
C LEU A 152 -15.18 11.00 6.07
N LEU A 153 -13.98 11.05 6.64
CA LEU A 153 -13.39 9.99 7.46
C LEU A 153 -14.21 9.73 8.73
N GLY A 154 -14.72 10.78 9.37
CA GLY A 154 -15.57 10.67 10.56
C GLY A 154 -16.91 9.96 10.34
N ARG A 155 -17.33 9.72 9.09
CA ARG A 155 -18.53 8.92 8.77
C ARG A 155 -18.29 7.43 8.66
N TYR A 156 -17.03 7.00 8.57
CA TYR A 156 -16.68 5.59 8.45
C TYR A 156 -16.44 4.99 9.83
N ASP A 157 -17.13 3.90 10.13
CA ASP A 157 -16.87 3.12 11.34
C ASP A 157 -15.52 2.39 11.25
N GLY A 158 -14.77 2.37 12.35
CA GLY A 158 -13.50 1.65 12.42
C GLY A 158 -12.35 2.33 11.69
N ILE A 159 -12.47 3.62 11.36
CA ILE A 159 -11.37 4.45 10.89
C ILE A 159 -10.92 5.37 12.02
N ASP A 160 -9.61 5.46 12.23
CA ASP A 160 -8.98 6.49 13.05
C ASP A 160 -8.04 7.30 12.17
N PHE A 161 -7.93 8.61 12.39
CA PHE A 161 -7.08 9.47 11.57
C PHE A 161 -6.39 10.56 12.40
N GLN A 162 -5.22 10.98 11.94
CA GLN A 162 -4.41 12.02 12.57
C GLN A 162 -3.56 12.75 11.52
N ASP A 163 -3.01 13.91 11.90
CA ASP A 163 -2.04 14.59 11.05
C ASP A 163 -0.80 13.70 10.84
N ALA A 164 -0.30 13.64 9.61
CA ALA A 164 0.86 12.82 9.26
C ALA A 164 2.15 13.39 9.85
N ASN A 165 3.25 12.63 9.74
CA ASN A 165 4.56 13.08 10.23
C ASN A 165 4.98 14.44 9.65
N TYR A 166 5.12 15.44 10.53
CA TYR A 166 5.48 16.82 10.17
C TYR A 166 6.84 16.94 9.47
N GLN A 167 7.83 16.11 9.82
CA GLN A 167 9.15 16.17 9.18
C GLN A 167 9.10 15.68 7.73
N LYS A 168 8.20 14.75 7.41
CA LYS A 168 8.08 14.16 6.07
C LYS A 168 7.16 14.97 5.16
N TYR A 169 6.03 15.45 5.68
CA TYR A 169 4.97 16.07 4.86
C TYR A 169 4.55 17.48 5.30
N GLY A 170 5.09 18.00 6.39
CA GLY A 170 4.61 19.24 6.99
C GLY A 170 3.17 19.09 7.53
N LEU A 171 2.34 20.12 7.35
CA LEU A 171 0.93 20.15 7.78
C LEU A 171 -0.04 19.67 6.69
N GLY A 172 0.47 19.23 5.54
CA GLY A 172 -0.34 19.00 4.34
C GLY A 172 -0.73 17.54 4.09
N ALA A 173 -0.70 16.69 5.13
CA ALA A 173 -1.03 15.29 4.99
C ALA A 173 -1.74 14.70 6.22
N THR A 174 -2.62 13.74 5.97
CA THR A 174 -3.44 13.05 6.96
C THR A 174 -3.16 11.54 6.89
N GLU A 175 -2.78 10.95 8.01
CA GLU A 175 -2.65 9.51 8.17
C GLU A 175 -3.98 8.91 8.59
N VAL A 176 -4.37 7.84 7.93
CA VAL A 176 -5.63 7.13 8.16
C VAL A 176 -5.32 5.67 8.49
N TYR A 177 -5.86 5.21 9.61
CA TYR A 177 -5.69 3.88 10.18
C TYR A 177 -7.02 3.13 10.10
N PHE A 178 -6.98 1.91 9.57
CA PHE A 178 -8.16 1.06 9.45
C PHE A 178 -8.11 -0.03 10.51
N ARG A 179 -9.08 -0.03 11.42
CA ARG A 179 -9.24 -1.11 12.42
C ARG A 179 -9.75 -2.37 11.75
N GLN A 180 -8.88 -3.36 11.66
CA GLN A 180 -9.26 -4.69 11.18
C GLN A 180 -9.79 -5.50 12.36
N ASN A 181 -11.07 -5.82 12.33
CA ASN A 181 -11.63 -6.82 13.23
C ASN A 181 -11.24 -8.20 12.69
N ASN A 182 -10.25 -8.84 13.32
CA ASN A 182 -9.94 -10.26 13.09
C ASN A 182 -11.14 -11.08 13.59
N LYS A 183 -12.03 -11.48 12.68
CA LYS A 183 -13.04 -12.52 12.93
C LYS A 183 -12.45 -13.89 12.65
#